data_AF-A0A7J2JMW2-F1
#
_entry.id   AF-A0A7J2JMW2-F1
#
_cell.length_a   1.000
_cell.length_b   1.000
_cell.length_c   1.000
_cell.angle_alpha   90.00
_cell.angle_beta   90.00
_cell.angle_gamma   90.00
#
_symmetry.space_group_name_H-M   'P 1'
#
loop_
_entity.id
_entity.type
_entity.pdbx_description
1 polymer ?
#
loop_
_entity_poly.entity_id
_entity_poly.type
_entity_poly.pdbx_seq_one_letter_code
_entity_poly.pdbx_strand_id
1 'polypeptide(L)'
;MKKHVPWIVFMALITLPIVLLYALLFLQSISEEVVGIIPTNLTLSNWEFLKGGDIRVPGTTTQYYPNVYVVTLNTLALALTVALLELVFSSLAGYAISRYKFRGRSAFLALALV
;
A
#
# COMPACT_ATOMS: atom_id res chain seq x y z
N MET A 1 -5.54 16.08 31.66
CA MET A 1 -4.56 15.28 30.87
C MET A 1 -4.55 13.78 31.18
N LYS A 2 -4.65 13.30 32.43
CA LYS A 2 -4.53 11.85 32.76
C LYS A 2 -5.67 10.93 32.25
N LYS A 3 -6.89 11.44 31.98
CA LYS A 3 -8.04 10.63 31.54
C LYS A 3 -7.91 10.02 30.13
N HIS A 4 -7.07 10.58 29.26
CA HIS A 4 -6.90 10.08 27.89
C HIS A 4 -5.73 9.10 27.77
N VAL A 5 -4.87 8.99 28.79
CA VAL A 5 -3.70 8.10 28.81
C VAL A 5 -4.10 6.63 28.57
N PRO A 6 -5.17 6.08 29.20
CA PRO A 6 -5.58 4.70 28.94
C PRO A 6 -5.98 4.45 27.48
N TRP A 7 -6.66 5.41 26.86
CA TRP A 7 -7.09 5.32 25.47
C TRP A 7 -5.93 5.40 24.49
N ILE A 8 -4.95 6.28 24.76
CA ILE A 8 -3.73 6.39 23.96
C ILE A 8 -2.92 5.09 24.03
N VAL A 9 -2.77 4.51 25.23
CA VAL A 9 -2.08 3.23 25.42
C VAL A 9 -2.79 2.09 24.69
N PHE A 10 -4.13 2.04 24.77
CA PHE A 10 -4.92 1.04 24.07
C PHE A 10 -4.79 1.13 22.54
N MET A 11 -4.91 2.33 21.98
CA MET A 11 -4.71 2.56 20.54
C MET A 11 -3.28 2.20 20.13
N ALA A 12 -2.28 2.61 20.90
CA ALA A 12 -0.88 2.29 20.64
C ALA A 12 -0.64 0.77 20.64
N LEU A 13 -1.24 0.02 21.57
CA LEU A 13 -1.11 -1.43 21.66
C LEU A 13 -1.70 -2.14 20.43
N ILE A 14 -2.83 -1.66 19.91
CA ILE A 14 -3.46 -2.21 18.69
C ILE A 14 -2.64 -1.87 17.44
N THR A 15 -2.02 -0.70 17.39
CA THR A 15 -1.17 -0.28 16.26
C THR A 15 0.23 -0.89 16.31
N LEU A 16 0.69 -1.32 17.48
CA LEU A 16 2.04 -1.85 17.70
C LEU A 16 2.42 -3.01 16.76
N PRO A 17 1.56 -4.02 16.50
CA PRO A 17 1.88 -5.09 15.55
C PRO A 17 2.14 -4.57 14.13
N ILE A 18 1.35 -3.59 13.66
CA ILE A 18 1.51 -3.02 12.33
C ILE A 18 2.86 -2.30 12.23
N VAL A 19 3.19 -1.49 13.23
CA VAL A 19 4.47 -0.76 13.29
C VAL A 19 5.65 -1.73 13.33
N LEU A 20 5.55 -2.80 14.12
CA LEU A 20 6.58 -3.84 14.20
C LEU A 20 6.80 -4.53 12.85
N LEU A 21 5.74 -4.85 12.11
CA LEU A 21 5.86 -5.46 10.78
C LEU A 21 6.63 -4.57 9.80
N TYR A 22 6.30 -3.27 9.76
CA TYR A 22 7.03 -2.32 8.92
C TYR A 22 8.48 -2.13 9.37
N ALA A 23 8.73 -2.09 10.68
CA ALA A 23 10.08 -2.00 11.23
C ALA A 23 10.92 -3.23 10.83
N LEU A 24 10.33 -4.43 10.86
CA LEU A 24 11.00 -5.67 10.46
C LEU A 24 11.28 -5.71 8.95
N LEU A 25 10.34 -5.29 8.10
CA LEU A 25 10.58 -5.17 6.65
C LEU A 25 11.72 -4.19 6.35
N PHE A 26 11.76 -3.06 7.05
CA PHE A 26 12.84 -2.10 6.93
C PHE A 26 14.17 -2.70 7.37
N LEU A 27 14.19 -3.38 8.52
CA LEU A 27 15.40 -4.00 9.05
C LEU A 27 15.93 -5.07 8.09
N GLN A 28 15.05 -5.92 7.57
CA GLN A 28 15.37 -6.93 6.58
C GLN A 28 15.96 -6.32 5.30
N SER A 29 15.48 -5.16 4.89
CA SER A 29 16.03 -4.44 3.73
C SER A 29 17.48 -3.99 3.93
N ILE A 30 17.89 -3.66 5.17
CA ILE A 30 19.26 -3.20 5.48
C ILE A 30 20.14 -4.26 6.14
N SER A 31 19.74 -5.53 6.09
CA SER A 31 20.49 -6.64 6.70
C SER A 31 20.60 -7.85 5.79
N GLU A 32 21.62 -8.67 5.97
CA GLU A 32 21.74 -9.95 5.24
C GLU A 32 20.62 -10.92 5.61
N GLU A 33 20.34 -11.02 6.92
CA GLU A 33 19.30 -11.87 7.46
C GLU A 33 18.76 -11.27 8.77
N VAL A 34 17.47 -11.47 9.03
CA VAL A 34 16.84 -11.14 10.32
C VAL A 34 16.35 -12.44 10.94
N VAL A 35 16.93 -12.81 12.07
CA VAL A 35 16.49 -13.97 12.86
C VAL A 35 15.56 -13.47 13.96
N GLY A 36 14.26 -13.68 13.77
CA GLY A 36 13.22 -13.13 14.66
C GLY A 36 13.12 -11.62 14.52
N ILE A 37 13.76 -10.87 15.42
CA ILE A 37 13.79 -9.39 15.43
C ILE A 37 15.21 -8.82 15.40
N ILE A 38 16.23 -9.69 15.39
CA ILE A 38 17.64 -9.29 15.50
C ILE A 38 18.29 -9.44 14.12
N PRO A 39 18.90 -8.38 13.57
CA PRO A 39 19.64 -8.47 12.32
C PRO A 39 21.00 -9.11 12.59
N THR A 40 21.48 -9.95 11.68
CA THR A 40 22.81 -10.57 11.79
C THR A 40 23.91 -9.60 11.41
N ASN A 41 23.89 -9.13 10.16
CA ASN A 41 24.85 -8.17 9.58
C ASN A 41 24.09 -7.04 8.88
N LEU A 42 24.45 -5.80 9.16
CA LEU A 42 23.92 -4.64 8.43
C LEU A 42 24.65 -4.47 7.10
N THR A 43 23.90 -4.42 6.00
CA THR A 43 24.41 -4.29 4.64
C THR A 43 23.42 -3.56 3.74
N LEU A 44 23.92 -2.96 2.66
CA LEU A 44 23.11 -2.36 1.60
C LEU A 44 23.10 -3.20 0.31
N SER A 45 23.58 -4.45 0.37
CA SER A 45 23.58 -5.38 -0.77
C SER A 45 22.17 -5.59 -1.36
N ASN A 46 21.15 -5.63 -0.51
CA ASN A 46 19.75 -5.76 -0.94
C ASN A 46 19.24 -4.57 -1.75
N TRP A 47 19.94 -3.43 -1.78
CA TRP A 47 19.58 -2.26 -2.59
C TRP A 47 20.28 -2.23 -3.94
N GLU A 48 21.22 -3.14 -4.20
CA GLU A 48 22.00 -3.13 -5.43
C GLU A 48 21.16 -3.39 -6.68
N PHE A 49 20.02 -4.09 -6.54
CA PHE A 49 19.09 -4.31 -7.65
C PHE A 49 18.56 -2.99 -8.22
N LEU A 50 18.54 -1.89 -7.46
CA LEU A 50 18.15 -0.58 -7.98
C LEU A 50 19.12 -0.07 -9.05
N LYS A 51 20.40 -0.47 -9.04
CA LYS A 51 21.37 0.06 -10.03
C LYS A 51 21.01 -0.35 -11.47
N GLY A 52 20.52 -1.57 -11.67
CA GLY A 52 20.14 -2.09 -12.98
C GLY A 52 18.64 -2.37 -13.15
N GLY A 53 17.90 -2.43 -12.05
CA GLY A 53 16.50 -2.85 -12.00
C GLY A 53 16.29 -4.36 -12.12
N ASP A 54 17.37 -5.14 -12.18
CA ASP A 54 17.33 -6.59 -12.39
C ASP A 54 17.30 -7.34 -11.07
N ILE A 55 16.27 -8.16 -10.88
CA ILE A 55 16.09 -8.98 -9.69
C ILE A 55 16.23 -10.44 -10.11
N ARG A 56 17.24 -11.14 -9.57
CA ARG A 56 17.45 -12.56 -9.83
C ARG A 56 16.40 -13.40 -9.13
N VAL A 57 15.83 -14.39 -9.83
CA VAL A 57 14.88 -15.32 -9.23
C VAL A 57 15.63 -16.23 -8.23
N PRO A 58 15.17 -16.31 -6.96
CA PRO A 58 15.79 -17.18 -5.97
C PRO A 58 15.92 -18.62 -6.47
N GLY A 59 17.10 -19.24 -6.29
CA GLY A 59 17.35 -20.62 -6.71
C GLY A 59 17.68 -20.83 -8.20
N THR A 60 17.81 -19.76 -8.99
CA THR A 60 18.20 -19.85 -10.41
C THR A 60 19.49 -19.06 -10.71
N THR A 61 20.24 -19.50 -11.73
CA THR A 61 21.48 -18.84 -12.15
C THR A 61 21.28 -17.87 -13.32
N THR A 62 20.24 -18.08 -14.13
CA THR A 62 20.03 -17.37 -15.41
C THR A 62 18.68 -16.65 -15.53
N GLN A 63 17.76 -16.83 -14.57
CA GLN A 63 16.42 -16.26 -14.66
C GLN A 63 16.31 -14.98 -13.82
N TYR A 64 15.74 -13.94 -14.44
CA TYR A 64 15.50 -12.64 -13.83
C TYR A 64 14.01 -12.31 -13.92
N TYR A 65 13.49 -11.62 -12.90
CA TYR A 65 12.17 -11.01 -12.97
C TYR A 65 12.17 -9.86 -14.00
N PRO A 66 10.99 -9.46 -14.51
CA PRO A 66 10.86 -8.25 -15.29
C PRO A 66 11.46 -7.06 -14.53
N ASN A 67 12.11 -6.16 -15.27
CA ASN A 67 12.82 -5.03 -14.68
C ASN A 67 11.91 -4.21 -13.76
N VAL A 68 12.38 -3.95 -12.54
CA VAL A 68 11.58 -3.32 -11.49
C VAL A 68 11.04 -1.97 -11.93
N TYR A 69 11.81 -1.18 -12.68
CA TYR A 69 11.39 0.15 -13.12
C TYR A 69 10.23 0.10 -14.10
N VAL A 70 10.25 -0.87 -15.02
CA VAL A 70 9.16 -1.08 -15.97
C VAL A 70 7.89 -1.49 -15.22
N VAL A 71 8.00 -2.42 -14.27
CA VAL A 71 6.87 -2.87 -13.46
C VAL A 71 6.31 -1.75 -12.58
N THR A 72 7.17 -0.95 -11.95
CA THR A 72 6.78 0.20 -11.14
C THR A 72 6.08 1.25 -11.98
N LEU A 73 6.60 1.58 -13.18
CA LEU A 73 5.96 2.55 -14.08
C LEU A 73 4.60 2.06 -14.59
N ASN A 74 4.49 0.79 -14.97
CA ASN A 74 3.22 0.21 -15.39
C ASN A 74 2.18 0.24 -14.27
N THR A 75 2.58 -0.14 -13.05
CA THR A 75 1.71 -0.11 -11.87
C THR A 75 1.30 1.32 -11.51
N LEU A 76 2.23 2.28 -11.60
CA LEU A 76 1.97 3.69 -11.36
C LEU A 76 0.99 4.25 -12.39
N ALA A 77 1.21 3.98 -13.68
CA ALA A 77 0.32 4.42 -14.75
C ALA A 77 -1.09 3.83 -14.59
N LEU A 78 -1.18 2.54 -14.23
CA LEU A 78 -2.45 1.89 -13.93
C LEU A 78 -3.16 2.57 -12.75
N ALA A 79 -2.46 2.76 -11.63
CA ALA A 79 -3.03 3.38 -10.43
C ALA A 79 -3.52 4.80 -10.70
N LEU A 80 -2.75 5.62 -11.42
CA LEU A 80 -3.14 6.98 -11.79
C LEU A 80 -4.35 6.98 -12.72
N THR A 81 -4.39 6.06 -13.68
CA THR A 81 -5.52 5.94 -14.62
C THR A 81 -6.79 5.55 -13.90
N VAL A 82 -6.73 4.53 -13.04
CA VAL A 82 -7.88 4.08 -12.24
C VAL A 82 -8.35 5.19 -11.32
N ALA A 83 -7.46 5.82 -10.56
CA ALA A 83 -7.81 6.90 -9.64
C ALA A 83 -8.45 8.10 -10.36
N LEU A 84 -7.93 8.48 -11.54
CA LEU A 84 -8.49 9.57 -12.33
C LEU A 84 -9.88 9.23 -12.86
N LEU A 85 -10.07 8.04 -13.43
CA LEU A 85 -11.36 7.60 -13.95
C LEU A 85 -12.39 7.49 -12.82
N GLU A 86 -12.01 6.89 -11.69
CA GLU A 86 -12.86 6.80 -10.51
C GLU A 86 -13.28 8.19 -10.03
N LEU A 87 -12.35 9.13 -9.93
CA LEU A 87 -12.65 10.51 -9.53
C LEU A 87 -13.64 11.17 -10.49
N VAL A 88 -13.40 11.07 -11.80
CA VAL A 88 -14.26 11.69 -12.82
C VAL A 88 -15.66 11.07 -12.79
N PHE A 89 -15.78 9.75 -12.86
CA PHE A 89 -17.09 9.10 -12.89
C PHE A 89 -17.83 9.23 -11.56
N SER A 90 -17.15 9.10 -10.43
CA SER A 90 -17.79 9.22 -9.12
C SER A 90 -18.23 10.66 -8.85
N SER A 91 -17.45 11.67 -9.25
CA SER A 91 -17.85 13.07 -9.10
C SER A 91 -19.04 13.43 -9.98
N LEU A 92 -19.06 12.98 -11.24
CA LEU A 92 -20.20 13.19 -12.15
C LEU A 92 -21.46 12.47 -11.65
N ALA A 93 -21.35 11.20 -11.25
CA ALA A 93 -22.45 10.45 -10.69
C ALA A 93 -22.96 11.08 -9.38
N GLY A 94 -22.05 11.44 -8.48
CA GLY A 94 -22.35 12.11 -7.22
C GLY A 94 -23.03 13.46 -7.43
N TYR A 95 -22.57 14.26 -8.40
CA TYR A 95 -23.22 15.51 -8.79
C TYR A 95 -24.62 15.27 -9.33
N ALA A 96 -24.78 14.28 -10.21
CA ALA A 96 -26.06 13.97 -10.81
C ALA A 96 -27.11 13.54 -9.77
N ILE A 97 -26.72 12.67 -8.84
CA ILE A 97 -27.56 12.23 -7.71
C ILE A 97 -27.87 13.39 -6.78
N SER A 98 -26.92 14.28 -6.53
CA SER A 98 -27.11 15.40 -5.61
C SER A 98 -28.04 16.47 -6.17
N ARG A 99 -27.93 16.82 -7.46
CA ARG A 99 -28.57 18.01 -8.03
C ARG A 99 -29.76 17.74 -8.95
N TYR A 100 -29.81 16.63 -9.67
CA TYR A 100 -30.92 16.34 -10.59
C TYR A 100 -32.02 15.49 -9.96
N LYS A 101 -33.26 15.77 -10.36
CA LYS A 101 -34.43 14.92 -10.05
C LYS A 101 -34.67 14.00 -11.25
N PHE A 102 -34.40 12.71 -11.11
CA PHE A 102 -34.64 11.69 -12.14
C PHE A 102 -35.40 10.50 -11.56
N ARG A 103 -36.09 9.75 -12.44
CA ARG A 103 -36.90 8.59 -12.04
C ARG A 103 -35.98 7.46 -11.56
N GLY A 104 -36.24 6.93 -10.36
CA GLY A 104 -35.43 5.89 -9.73
C GLY A 104 -34.38 6.38 -8.71
N ARG A 105 -34.16 7.70 -8.59
CA ARG A 105 -33.21 8.29 -7.62
C ARG A 105 -33.44 7.84 -6.17
N SER A 106 -34.70 7.79 -5.73
CA SER A 106 -35.05 7.39 -4.36
C SER A 106 -34.74 5.92 -4.08
N ALA A 107 -34.91 5.05 -5.08
CA ALA A 107 -34.58 3.63 -4.94
C ALA A 107 -33.06 3.41 -4.91
N PHE A 108 -32.30 4.15 -5.74
CA PHE A 108 -30.84 4.13 -5.71
C PHE A 108 -30.27 4.60 -4.37
N LEU A 109 -30.77 5.71 -3.83
CA LEU A 109 -30.35 6.21 -2.51
C LEU A 109 -30.73 5.27 -1.37
N ALA A 110 -31.89 4.60 -1.44
CA ALA A 110 -32.28 3.61 -0.45
C ALA A 110 -31.37 2.38 -0.45
N LEU A 111 -30.93 1.93 -1.62
CA LEU A 111 -29.96 0.84 -1.76
C LEU A 111 -28.57 1.21 -1.23
N ALA A 112 -28.12 2.44 -1.47
CA ALA A 112 -26.80 2.89 -1.01
C ALA A 112 -26.71 3.12 0.51
N LEU A 113 -27.85 3.23 1.20
CA LEU A 113 -27.92 3.48 2.65
C LEU A 113 -27.96 2.18 3.49
N VAL A 114 -28.18 1.03 2.86
CA VAL A 114 -28.21 -0.31 3.50
C VAL A 114 -26.82 -0.92 3.57
#